data_AF-A0A821Y2E8-F1
#
_entry.id   AF-A0A821Y2E8-F1
#
_cell.length_a   1.000
_cell.length_b   1.000
_cell.length_c   1.000
_cell.angle_alpha   90.00
_cell.angle_beta   90.00
_cell.angle_gamma   90.00
#
_symmetry.space_group_name_H-M   'P 1'
#
loop_
_entity.id
_entity.type
_entity.pdbx_description
1 polymer ?
#
loop_
_entity_poly.entity_id
_entity_poly.type
_entity_poly.pdbx_seq_one_letter_code
_entity_poly.pdbx_strand_id
1 'polypeptide(L)'
;MNLTKWIPIVRYHLKQVLCNVFERVVLPTYGIRYVQFLLLYTISINQQCADRIFNNLWTITAGLHGLGPGALTTRKTAASHLAGLLARCVRVPNSRLIDYLKTMADWCHGYITATQETSAHDNTKVHGAFHAVCHAIFYLVAFKNHHLFMSKECLNFVESLNLPRLVTCPLNPLRTCPPQVTQAFASVTRSHQVVYCQSIIEKNLRFSLHNAVQYDEWFPYDPYTLPISGKKIWPLCVEYKDWLTKGDDETQFKSLKRKFDGEDDDFLQITPSPRQRLPSSLSNCISPGFKSSDTSMM
;
A
#
# COMPACT_ATOMS: atom_id res chain seq x y z
N MET A 1 13.67 40.63 -31.77
CA MET A 1 14.01 39.19 -31.87
C MET A 1 13.33 38.46 -30.71
N ASN A 2 12.20 37.80 -30.96
CA ASN A 2 11.31 37.29 -29.92
C ASN A 2 11.93 36.10 -29.15
N LEU A 3 12.35 36.35 -27.91
CA LEU A 3 12.88 35.37 -26.96
C LEU A 3 11.89 34.22 -26.64
N THR A 4 10.64 34.35 -27.06
CA THR A 4 9.55 33.41 -26.77
C THR A 4 9.59 32.12 -27.61
N LYS A 5 10.30 32.08 -28.74
CA LYS A 5 10.44 30.88 -29.58
C LYS A 5 11.50 29.88 -29.10
N TRP A 6 12.46 30.29 -28.27
CA TRP A 6 13.50 29.41 -27.71
C TRP A 6 13.04 28.59 -26.50
N ILE A 7 11.89 28.94 -25.94
CA ILE A 7 11.38 28.41 -24.68
C ILE A 7 10.97 26.92 -24.77
N PRO A 8 10.33 26.40 -25.84
CA PRO A 8 9.90 25.00 -25.89
C PRO A 8 11.05 24.00 -26.01
N ILE A 9 12.05 24.28 -26.86
CA ILE A 9 13.20 23.39 -27.10
C ILE A 9 14.07 23.29 -25.84
N VAL A 10 14.37 24.42 -25.20
CA VAL A 10 15.12 24.46 -23.93
C VAL A 10 14.35 23.72 -22.83
N ARG A 11 13.02 23.91 -22.75
CA ARG A 11 12.16 23.17 -21.80
C ARG A 11 12.14 21.67 -22.08
N TYR A 12 12.17 21.24 -23.34
CA TYR A 12 12.23 19.81 -23.69
C TYR A 12 13.57 19.20 -23.28
N HIS A 13 14.69 19.83 -23.61
CA HIS A 13 16.02 19.36 -23.22
C HIS A 13 16.19 19.29 -21.70
N LEU A 14 15.73 20.31 -20.97
CA LEU A 14 15.81 20.35 -19.51
C LEU A 14 15.10 19.13 -18.88
N LYS A 15 13.92 18.75 -19.38
CA LYS A 15 13.17 17.60 -18.88
C LYS A 15 13.93 16.29 -19.09
N GLN A 16 14.56 16.11 -20.26
CA GLN A 16 15.39 14.94 -20.53
C GLN A 16 16.65 14.89 -19.66
N VAL A 17 17.28 16.04 -19.42
CA VAL A 17 18.41 16.16 -18.49
C VAL A 17 17.98 15.77 -17.08
N LEU A 18 16.82 16.22 -16.60
CA LEU A 18 16.32 15.85 -15.27
C LEU A 18 16.04 14.35 -15.13
N CYS A 19 15.50 13.70 -16.17
CA CYS A 19 15.38 12.24 -16.19
C CYS A 19 16.75 11.56 -16.11
N ASN A 20 17.73 12.01 -16.92
CA ASN A 20 19.09 11.45 -16.90
C ASN A 20 19.77 11.62 -15.52
N VAL A 21 19.64 12.80 -14.91
CA VAL A 21 20.18 13.09 -13.58
C VAL A 21 19.51 12.22 -12.53
N PHE A 22 18.19 12.01 -12.64
CA PHE A 22 17.50 11.11 -11.74
C PHE A 22 18.09 9.69 -11.82
N GLU A 23 18.16 9.13 -13.02
CA GLU A 23 18.61 7.76 -13.25
C GLU A 23 20.07 7.54 -12.81
N ARG A 24 20.95 8.51 -13.05
CA ARG A 24 22.40 8.36 -12.82
C ARG A 24 22.88 8.82 -11.45
N VAL A 25 22.16 9.73 -10.80
CA VAL A 25 22.62 10.38 -9.56
C VAL A 25 21.62 10.19 -8.43
N VAL A 26 20.35 10.51 -8.66
CA VAL A 26 19.33 10.49 -7.60
C VAL A 26 19.00 9.07 -7.18
N LEU A 27 18.72 8.18 -8.14
CA LEU A 27 18.35 6.79 -7.89
C LEU A 27 19.43 5.98 -7.14
N PRO A 28 20.74 6.04 -7.47
CA PRO A 28 21.76 5.34 -6.69
C PRO A 28 22.07 6.00 -5.34
N THR A 29 21.60 7.23 -5.08
CA THR A 29 21.85 7.94 -3.81
C THR A 29 20.72 7.69 -2.82
N TYR A 30 20.91 6.70 -1.94
CA TYR A 30 19.95 6.38 -0.88
C TYR A 30 19.84 7.50 0.18
N GLY A 31 18.65 7.65 0.80
CA GLY A 31 18.47 8.52 1.96
C GLY A 31 18.24 10.00 1.64
N ILE A 32 18.19 10.38 0.35
CA ILE A 32 17.84 11.75 -0.06
C ILE A 32 16.40 12.09 0.33
N ARG A 33 16.15 13.36 0.69
CA ARG A 33 14.83 13.80 1.20
C ARG A 33 14.08 14.77 0.29
N TYR A 34 14.78 15.57 -0.51
CA TYR A 34 14.15 16.69 -1.23
C TYR A 34 14.45 16.74 -2.73
N VAL A 35 15.62 16.27 -3.18
CA VAL A 35 16.06 16.40 -4.58
C VAL A 35 15.15 15.60 -5.54
N GLN A 36 14.68 14.45 -5.10
CA GLN A 36 13.76 13.59 -5.86
C GLN A 36 12.42 14.26 -6.20
N PHE A 37 12.03 15.33 -5.50
CA PHE A 37 10.82 16.09 -5.83
C PHE A 37 10.96 16.91 -7.12
N LEU A 38 12.19 17.16 -7.59
CA LEU A 38 12.43 17.70 -8.93
C LEU A 38 11.93 16.73 -10.01
N LEU A 39 12.09 15.42 -9.79
CA LEU A 39 11.52 14.42 -10.67
C LEU A 39 9.99 14.43 -10.60
N LEU A 40 9.41 14.46 -9.39
CA LEU A 40 7.95 14.54 -9.21
C LEU A 40 7.37 15.74 -9.97
N TYR A 41 8.00 16.92 -9.83
CA TYR A 41 7.65 18.10 -10.60
C TYR A 41 7.73 17.83 -12.11
N THR A 42 8.83 17.25 -12.59
CA THR A 42 9.06 16.98 -14.02
C THR A 42 8.02 16.06 -14.62
N ILE A 43 7.73 14.93 -13.97
CA ILE A 43 6.73 13.97 -14.46
C ILE A 43 5.31 14.53 -14.37
N SER A 44 5.04 15.42 -13.39
CA SER A 44 3.73 16.06 -13.26
C SER A 44 3.40 16.94 -14.47
N ILE A 45 4.39 17.48 -15.19
CA ILE A 45 4.21 18.35 -16.36
C ILE A 45 4.60 17.70 -17.70
N ASN A 46 5.08 16.45 -17.69
CA ASN A 46 5.43 15.72 -18.90
C ASN A 46 5.20 14.21 -18.72
N GLN A 47 4.14 13.70 -19.35
CA GLN A 47 3.80 12.28 -19.29
C GLN A 47 4.80 11.38 -20.03
N GLN A 48 5.49 11.87 -21.07
CA GLN A 48 6.56 11.09 -21.73
C GLN A 48 7.74 10.84 -20.77
N CYS A 49 8.07 11.85 -19.93
CA CYS A 49 9.05 11.68 -18.88
C CYS A 49 8.54 10.71 -17.80
N ALA A 50 7.26 10.76 -17.47
CA ALA A 50 6.64 9.82 -16.54
C ALA A 50 6.77 8.37 -17.05
N ASP A 51 6.38 8.11 -18.30
CA ASP A 51 6.43 6.78 -18.91
C ASP A 51 7.86 6.23 -18.95
N ARG A 52 8.83 7.04 -19.40
CA ARG A 52 10.25 6.68 -19.38
C ARG A 52 10.71 6.27 -17.99
N ILE A 53 10.41 7.09 -16.99
CA ILE A 53 10.91 6.92 -15.63
C ILE A 53 10.26 5.71 -14.97
N PHE A 54 8.95 5.53 -15.13
CA PHE A 54 8.27 4.37 -14.57
C PHE A 54 8.73 3.06 -15.22
N ASN A 55 8.91 3.04 -16.54
CA ASN A 55 9.46 1.89 -17.24
C ASN A 55 10.86 1.56 -16.73
N ASN A 56 11.76 2.55 -16.64
CA ASN A 56 13.11 2.33 -16.14
C ASN A 56 13.12 1.83 -14.67
N LEU A 57 12.34 2.46 -13.79
CA LEU A 57 12.21 2.04 -12.39
C LEU A 57 11.71 0.60 -12.27
N TRP A 58 10.73 0.20 -13.08
CA TRP A 58 10.23 -1.17 -13.10
C TRP A 58 11.28 -2.15 -13.62
N THR A 59 11.95 -1.85 -14.74
CA THR A 59 12.99 -2.71 -15.31
C THR A 59 14.12 -2.96 -14.32
N ILE A 60 14.52 -1.91 -13.58
CA ILE A 60 15.49 -2.03 -12.49
C ILE A 60 14.91 -2.91 -11.39
N THR A 61 13.74 -2.57 -10.85
CA THR A 61 13.06 -3.29 -9.74
C THR A 61 12.93 -4.79 -10.00
N ALA A 62 12.43 -5.17 -11.18
CA ALA A 62 12.24 -6.55 -11.60
C ALA A 62 13.56 -7.28 -11.88
N GLY A 63 14.69 -6.57 -11.95
CA GLY A 63 16.02 -7.15 -12.13
C GLY A 63 16.34 -7.52 -13.59
N LEU A 64 15.65 -6.91 -14.55
CA LEU A 64 15.78 -7.25 -15.97
C LEU A 64 17.11 -6.79 -16.60
N HIS A 65 17.88 -5.96 -15.89
CA HIS A 65 19.18 -5.44 -16.35
C HIS A 65 20.42 -6.23 -15.84
N GLY A 66 20.25 -7.28 -15.02
CA GLY A 66 21.36 -8.20 -14.68
C GLY A 66 22.54 -7.62 -13.88
N LEU A 67 22.41 -6.43 -13.29
CA LEU A 67 23.50 -5.81 -12.51
C LEU A 67 23.70 -6.55 -11.17
N GLY A 68 24.96 -6.65 -10.72
CA GLY A 68 25.42 -7.50 -9.60
C GLY A 68 24.98 -7.10 -8.17
N PRO A 69 25.74 -7.38 -7.11
CA PRO A 69 25.28 -7.26 -5.70
C PRO A 69 24.80 -5.86 -5.26
N GLY A 70 25.30 -4.77 -5.86
CA GLY A 70 24.77 -3.41 -5.69
C GLY A 70 23.38 -3.19 -6.31
N ALA A 71 22.89 -4.13 -7.11
CA ALA A 71 21.56 -4.10 -7.67
C ALA A 71 20.49 -4.35 -6.63
N LEU A 72 20.71 -5.10 -5.55
CA LEU A 72 19.62 -5.32 -4.58
C LEU A 72 19.18 -4.00 -3.93
N THR A 73 20.13 -3.21 -3.42
CA THR A 73 19.82 -1.89 -2.84
C THR A 73 19.15 -0.99 -3.89
N THR A 74 19.72 -0.93 -5.09
CA THR A 74 19.17 -0.13 -6.19
C THR A 74 17.75 -0.58 -6.59
N ARG A 75 17.47 -1.89 -6.56
CA ARG A 75 16.13 -2.48 -6.80
C ARG A 75 15.13 -2.06 -5.74
N LYS A 76 15.52 -2.13 -4.46
CA LYS A 76 14.69 -1.67 -3.35
C LYS A 76 14.37 -0.17 -3.46
N THR A 77 15.39 0.63 -3.76
CA THR A 77 15.24 2.08 -3.96
C THR A 77 14.36 2.38 -5.17
N ALA A 78 14.52 1.64 -6.28
CA ALA A 78 13.69 1.79 -7.47
C ALA A 78 12.22 1.45 -7.21
N ALA A 79 11.94 0.35 -6.49
CA ALA A 79 10.59 -0.04 -6.08
C ALA A 79 9.93 1.05 -5.22
N SER A 80 10.70 1.60 -4.28
CA SER A 80 10.23 2.67 -3.38
C SER A 80 9.94 3.97 -4.13
N HIS A 81 10.80 4.34 -5.09
CA HIS A 81 10.54 5.50 -5.97
C HIS A 81 9.30 5.29 -6.83
N LEU A 82 9.14 4.10 -7.43
CA LEU A 82 8.00 3.76 -8.28
C LEU A 82 6.69 3.85 -7.48
N ALA A 83 6.62 3.19 -6.33
CA ALA A 83 5.45 3.24 -5.44
C ALA A 83 5.14 4.66 -4.97
N GLY A 84 6.15 5.40 -4.51
CA GLY A 84 5.96 6.76 -4.01
C GLY A 84 5.49 7.73 -5.11
N LEU A 85 6.03 7.65 -6.33
CA LEU A 85 5.57 8.49 -7.44
C LEU A 85 4.14 8.13 -7.89
N LEU A 86 3.80 6.84 -7.97
CA LEU A 86 2.44 6.38 -8.28
C LEU A 86 1.42 6.80 -7.22
N ALA A 87 1.81 6.78 -5.93
CA ALA A 87 0.95 7.19 -4.84
C ALA A 87 0.78 8.72 -4.76
N ARG A 88 1.87 9.46 -4.96
CA ARG A 88 1.96 10.88 -4.58
C ARG A 88 1.80 11.85 -5.72
N CYS A 89 2.15 11.51 -6.95
CA CYS A 89 2.06 12.49 -8.04
C CYS A 89 0.61 12.64 -8.52
N VAL A 90 0.02 13.82 -8.34
CA VAL A 90 -1.40 14.11 -8.68
C VAL A 90 -1.72 13.87 -10.16
N ARG A 91 -0.75 14.09 -11.05
CA ARG A 91 -0.95 13.98 -12.51
C ARG A 91 -0.65 12.60 -13.07
N VAL A 92 -0.55 11.57 -12.24
CA VAL A 92 -0.43 10.17 -12.69
C VAL A 92 -1.85 9.61 -12.91
N PRO A 93 -2.20 9.15 -14.12
CA PRO A 93 -3.49 8.53 -14.38
C PRO A 93 -3.69 7.25 -13.56
N ASN A 94 -4.92 7.00 -13.11
CA ASN A 94 -5.26 5.78 -12.37
C ASN A 94 -5.05 4.49 -13.19
N SER A 95 -5.19 4.55 -14.52
CA SER A 95 -4.85 3.41 -15.39
C SER A 95 -3.41 2.94 -15.18
N ARG A 96 -2.47 3.88 -15.08
CA ARG A 96 -1.06 3.56 -14.84
C ARG A 96 -0.83 2.92 -13.47
N LEU A 97 -1.56 3.35 -12.44
CA LEU A 97 -1.53 2.72 -11.13
C LEU A 97 -2.00 1.26 -11.21
N ILE A 98 -3.12 1.02 -11.89
CA ILE A 98 -3.70 -0.32 -12.11
C ILE A 98 -2.71 -1.21 -12.86
N ASP A 99 -2.13 -0.72 -13.95
CA ASP A 99 -1.19 -1.47 -14.78
C ASP A 99 0.05 -1.91 -13.99
N TYR A 100 0.66 -0.99 -13.22
CA TYR A 100 1.84 -1.34 -12.41
C TYR A 100 1.48 -2.23 -11.22
N LEU A 101 0.33 -2.04 -10.55
CA LEU A 101 -0.11 -2.94 -9.49
C LEU A 101 -0.27 -4.37 -10.01
N LYS A 102 -0.92 -4.53 -11.17
CA LYS A 102 -1.07 -5.84 -11.82
C LYS A 102 0.30 -6.44 -12.18
N THR A 103 1.15 -5.66 -12.84
CA THR A 103 2.49 -6.10 -13.25
C THR A 103 3.35 -6.53 -12.05
N MET A 104 3.29 -5.78 -10.94
CA MET A 104 3.97 -6.11 -9.69
C MET A 104 3.43 -7.40 -9.06
N ALA A 105 2.11 -7.54 -8.99
CA ALA A 105 1.45 -8.72 -8.43
C ALA A 105 1.79 -9.97 -9.25
N ASP A 106 1.67 -9.91 -10.58
CA ASP A 106 2.00 -11.01 -11.49
C ASP A 106 3.47 -11.43 -11.35
N TRP A 107 4.39 -10.46 -11.27
CA TRP A 107 5.80 -10.73 -11.02
C TRP A 107 6.04 -11.41 -9.67
N CYS A 108 5.40 -10.94 -8.59
CA CYS A 108 5.48 -11.57 -7.27
C CYS A 108 4.90 -12.98 -7.29
N HIS A 109 3.80 -13.20 -8.01
CA HIS A 109 3.17 -14.51 -8.13
C HIS A 109 4.06 -15.51 -8.86
N GLY A 110 4.71 -15.08 -9.95
CA GLY A 110 5.72 -15.88 -10.65
C GLY A 110 6.93 -16.19 -9.75
N TYR A 111 7.39 -15.21 -8.96
CA TYR A 111 8.49 -15.41 -8.01
C TYR A 111 8.16 -16.44 -6.92
N ILE A 112 6.95 -16.39 -6.35
CA ILE A 112 6.48 -17.37 -5.36
C ILE A 112 6.49 -18.78 -5.95
N THR A 113 5.95 -18.96 -7.17
CA THR A 113 5.91 -20.26 -7.84
C THR A 113 7.32 -20.81 -8.06
N ALA A 114 8.23 -20.02 -8.61
CA ALA A 114 9.62 -20.44 -8.85
C ALA A 114 10.38 -20.76 -7.54
N THR A 115 10.06 -20.08 -6.45
CA THR A 115 10.72 -20.29 -5.15
C THR A 115 10.18 -21.53 -4.42
N GLN A 116 8.93 -21.96 -4.68
CA GLN A 116 8.40 -23.21 -4.12
C GLN A 116 9.15 -24.45 -4.61
N GLU A 117 9.81 -24.35 -5.77
CA GLU A 117 10.63 -25.42 -6.35
C GLU A 117 12.05 -25.46 -5.79
N THR A 118 12.45 -24.52 -4.91
CA THR A 118 13.80 -24.39 -4.37
C THR A 118 13.83 -24.33 -2.83
N SER A 119 14.70 -25.11 -2.19
CA SER A 119 14.74 -25.35 -0.74
C SER A 119 15.22 -24.18 0.15
N ALA A 120 15.32 -22.96 -0.39
CA ALA A 120 15.99 -21.83 0.26
C ALA A 120 15.01 -20.80 0.87
N HIS A 121 14.02 -21.25 1.66
CA HIS A 121 12.90 -20.40 2.10
C HIS A 121 13.23 -19.30 3.12
N ASP A 122 14.35 -19.39 3.85
CA ASP A 122 14.57 -18.54 5.05
C ASP A 122 15.51 -17.34 4.86
N ASN A 123 16.15 -17.18 3.70
CA ASN A 123 17.12 -16.08 3.53
C ASN A 123 16.46 -14.79 3.01
N THR A 124 15.99 -13.94 3.93
CA THR A 124 15.41 -12.62 3.61
C THR A 124 16.30 -11.71 2.76
N LYS A 125 17.63 -11.89 2.77
CA LYS A 125 18.53 -11.11 1.89
C LYS A 125 18.44 -11.56 0.44
N VAL A 126 18.28 -12.87 0.20
CA VAL A 126 18.11 -13.44 -1.15
C VAL A 126 16.79 -12.98 -1.76
N HIS A 127 15.74 -12.89 -0.95
CA HIS A 127 14.40 -12.47 -1.40
C HIS A 127 14.16 -10.95 -1.29
N GLY A 128 15.19 -10.14 -1.00
CA GLY A 128 15.01 -8.73 -0.67
C GLY A 128 14.28 -7.91 -1.74
N ALA A 129 14.46 -8.23 -3.02
CA ALA A 129 13.73 -7.58 -4.11
C ALA A 129 12.25 -7.98 -4.13
N PHE A 130 11.94 -9.24 -3.85
CA PHE A 130 10.56 -9.72 -3.71
C PHE A 130 9.83 -9.00 -2.57
N HIS A 131 10.49 -8.86 -1.42
CA HIS A 131 9.95 -8.09 -0.30
C HIS A 131 9.67 -6.64 -0.71
N ALA A 132 10.61 -5.97 -1.38
CA ALA A 132 10.42 -4.59 -1.81
C ALA A 132 9.26 -4.39 -2.79
N VAL A 133 9.03 -5.32 -3.72
CA VAL A 133 7.87 -5.27 -4.62
C VAL A 133 6.57 -5.51 -3.84
N CYS A 134 6.54 -6.46 -2.90
CA CYS A 134 5.37 -6.63 -2.02
C CYS A 134 5.10 -5.37 -1.19
N HIS A 135 6.14 -4.73 -0.64
CA HIS A 135 6.01 -3.49 0.13
C HIS A 135 5.44 -2.36 -0.73
N ALA A 136 5.87 -2.24 -1.99
CA ALA A 136 5.31 -1.31 -2.96
C ALA A 136 3.81 -1.58 -3.21
N ILE A 137 3.40 -2.83 -3.40
CA ILE A 137 1.99 -3.21 -3.55
C ILE A 137 1.20 -2.83 -2.29
N PHE A 138 1.66 -3.21 -1.10
CA PHE A 138 0.97 -2.94 0.16
C PHE A 138 0.80 -1.43 0.40
N TYR A 139 1.84 -0.65 0.12
CA TYR A 139 1.81 0.80 0.18
C TYR A 139 0.79 1.38 -0.81
N LEU A 140 0.81 0.97 -2.07
CA LEU A 140 -0.12 1.48 -3.08
C LEU A 140 -1.57 1.13 -2.73
N VAL A 141 -1.85 -0.10 -2.33
CA VAL A 141 -3.20 -0.53 -1.92
C VAL A 141 -3.68 0.27 -0.70
N ALA A 142 -2.82 0.45 0.30
CA ALA A 142 -3.15 1.18 1.51
C ALA A 142 -3.42 2.67 1.25
N PHE A 143 -2.53 3.34 0.51
CA PHE A 143 -2.56 4.79 0.37
C PHE A 143 -3.33 5.31 -0.85
N LYS A 144 -3.66 4.45 -1.81
CA LYS A 144 -4.58 4.74 -2.93
C LYS A 144 -5.93 4.03 -2.77
N ASN A 145 -6.29 3.65 -1.55
CA ASN A 145 -7.55 2.95 -1.24
C ASN A 145 -8.78 3.68 -1.82
N HIS A 146 -8.82 5.00 -1.72
CA HIS A 146 -9.92 5.83 -2.21
C HIS A 146 -10.05 5.83 -3.73
N HIS A 147 -9.15 5.22 -4.50
CA HIS A 147 -9.35 4.95 -5.92
C HIS A 147 -9.56 3.45 -6.17
N LEU A 148 -8.94 2.60 -5.37
CA LEU A 148 -8.96 1.15 -5.54
C LEU A 148 -10.22 0.48 -4.98
N PHE A 149 -11.01 1.17 -4.16
CA PHE A 149 -12.21 0.63 -3.52
C PHE A 149 -13.46 1.51 -3.73
N MET A 150 -13.46 2.38 -4.75
CA MET A 150 -14.59 3.29 -5.01
C MET A 150 -15.80 2.65 -5.65
N SER A 151 -15.58 1.60 -6.46
CA SER A 151 -16.60 0.94 -7.27
C SER A 151 -16.41 -0.58 -7.23
N LYS A 152 -17.43 -1.31 -7.69
CA LYS A 152 -17.40 -2.78 -7.82
C LYS A 152 -16.29 -3.23 -8.77
N GLU A 153 -16.08 -2.51 -9.87
CA GLU A 153 -15.00 -2.79 -10.83
C GLU A 153 -13.62 -2.62 -10.19
N CYS A 154 -13.44 -1.58 -9.36
CA CYS A 154 -12.19 -1.38 -8.63
C CYS A 154 -11.96 -2.50 -7.60
N LEU A 155 -13.00 -2.93 -6.88
CA LEU A 155 -12.93 -4.06 -5.95
C LEU A 155 -12.53 -5.35 -6.70
N ASN A 156 -13.19 -5.66 -7.81
CA ASN A 156 -12.87 -6.82 -8.65
C ASN A 156 -11.41 -6.79 -9.13
N PHE A 157 -10.91 -5.60 -9.49
CA PHE A 157 -9.49 -5.43 -9.81
C PHE A 157 -8.59 -5.76 -8.63
N VAL A 158 -8.87 -5.24 -7.43
CA VAL A 158 -8.07 -5.52 -6.23
C VAL A 158 -8.10 -7.02 -5.88
N GLU A 159 -9.26 -7.67 -5.98
CA GLU A 159 -9.39 -9.11 -5.79
C GLU A 159 -8.54 -9.90 -6.80
N SER A 160 -8.49 -9.45 -8.06
CA SER A 160 -7.66 -10.06 -9.10
C SER A 160 -6.16 -10.03 -8.81
N LEU A 161 -5.70 -9.12 -7.94
CA LEU A 161 -4.29 -9.08 -7.50
C LEU A 161 -3.91 -10.28 -6.61
N ASN A 162 -4.89 -11.02 -6.08
CA ASN A 162 -4.70 -12.17 -5.19
C ASN A 162 -3.76 -11.85 -4.02
N LEU A 163 -4.06 -10.75 -3.32
CA LEU A 163 -3.35 -10.31 -2.12
C LEU A 163 -3.27 -11.41 -1.02
N PRO A 164 -4.29 -12.26 -0.79
CA PRO A 164 -4.18 -13.38 0.15
C PRO A 164 -2.98 -14.29 -0.10
N ARG A 165 -2.67 -14.61 -1.36
CA ARG A 165 -1.49 -15.42 -1.70
C ARG A 165 -0.18 -14.70 -1.38
N LEU A 166 -0.11 -13.38 -1.59
CA LEU A 166 1.09 -12.60 -1.30
C LEU A 166 1.38 -12.55 0.22
N VAL A 167 0.35 -12.33 1.04
CA VAL A 167 0.55 -12.18 2.49
C VAL A 167 0.79 -13.51 3.21
N THR A 168 0.22 -14.61 2.71
CA THR A 168 0.35 -15.93 3.34
C THR A 168 1.49 -16.78 2.79
N CYS A 169 2.22 -16.27 1.79
CA CYS A 169 3.33 -17.02 1.20
C CYS A 169 4.44 -17.28 2.23
N PRO A 170 5.21 -18.38 2.09
CA PRO A 170 6.26 -18.75 3.04
C PRO A 170 7.33 -17.68 3.26
N LEU A 171 7.56 -16.82 2.25
CA LEU A 171 8.53 -15.73 2.30
C LEU A 171 8.11 -14.59 3.25
N ASN A 172 6.83 -14.54 3.65
CA ASN A 172 6.29 -13.64 4.67
C ASN A 172 6.73 -12.16 4.49
N PRO A 173 6.30 -11.50 3.40
CA PRO A 173 6.73 -10.14 3.08
C PRO A 173 6.34 -9.10 4.14
N LEU A 174 5.28 -9.35 4.91
CA LEU A 174 4.84 -8.50 6.02
C LEU A 174 5.86 -8.45 7.17
N ARG A 175 6.76 -9.44 7.31
CA ARG A 175 7.76 -9.49 8.38
C ARG A 175 8.73 -8.31 8.35
N THR A 176 9.09 -7.85 7.16
CA THR A 176 10.06 -6.76 6.96
C THR A 176 9.43 -5.48 6.42
N CYS A 177 8.10 -5.45 6.27
CA CYS A 177 7.38 -4.29 5.80
C CYS A 177 7.34 -3.22 6.90
N PRO A 178 7.53 -1.93 6.58
CA PRO A 178 7.45 -0.86 7.57
C PRO A 178 6.12 -0.91 8.35
N PRO A 179 6.14 -0.75 9.69
CA PRO A 179 4.94 -0.92 10.51
C PRO A 179 3.77 -0.03 10.08
N GLN A 180 4.05 1.23 9.70
CA GLN A 180 3.03 2.18 9.26
C GLN A 180 2.29 1.68 8.00
N VAL A 181 3.04 1.14 7.03
CA VAL A 181 2.46 0.55 5.81
C VAL A 181 1.70 -0.73 6.13
N THR A 182 2.24 -1.57 7.01
CA THR A 182 1.62 -2.83 7.41
C THR A 182 0.26 -2.60 8.08
N GLN A 183 0.19 -1.66 9.03
CA GLN A 183 -1.06 -1.31 9.71
C GLN A 183 -2.07 -0.67 8.75
N ALA A 184 -1.59 0.19 7.85
CA ALA A 184 -2.42 0.80 6.82
C ALA A 184 -3.07 -0.21 5.89
N PHE A 185 -2.23 -1.09 5.35
CA PHE A 185 -2.65 -2.15 4.46
C PHE A 185 -3.64 -3.09 5.16
N ALA A 186 -3.34 -3.52 6.39
CA ALA A 186 -4.19 -4.43 7.15
C ALA A 186 -5.55 -3.80 7.48
N SER A 187 -5.57 -2.53 7.89
CA SER A 187 -6.82 -1.81 8.19
C SER A 187 -7.69 -1.66 6.94
N VAL A 188 -7.13 -1.15 5.84
CA VAL A 188 -7.84 -0.96 4.57
C VAL A 188 -8.37 -2.30 4.04
N THR A 189 -7.53 -3.31 3.93
CA THR A 189 -7.93 -4.59 3.32
C THR A 189 -8.92 -5.37 4.17
N ARG A 190 -8.85 -5.29 5.50
CA ARG A 190 -9.87 -5.83 6.40
C ARG A 190 -11.19 -5.09 6.25
N SER A 191 -11.16 -3.75 6.23
CA SER A 191 -12.38 -2.95 6.06
C SER A 191 -13.11 -3.31 4.76
N HIS A 192 -12.37 -3.62 3.69
CA HIS A 192 -12.93 -4.05 2.40
C HIS A 192 -13.06 -5.57 2.22
N GLN A 193 -12.87 -6.37 3.28
CA GLN A 193 -12.96 -7.84 3.27
C GLN A 193 -12.07 -8.56 2.23
N VAL A 194 -10.96 -7.94 1.81
CA VAL A 194 -10.05 -8.53 0.82
C VAL A 194 -9.07 -9.50 1.46
N VAL A 195 -8.46 -9.12 2.58
CA VAL A 195 -7.52 -9.98 3.32
C VAL A 195 -7.44 -9.60 4.79
N TYR A 196 -7.29 -10.60 5.65
CA TYR A 196 -7.15 -10.44 7.10
C TYR A 196 -5.72 -10.77 7.52
N CYS A 197 -4.93 -9.75 7.88
CA CYS A 197 -3.50 -9.90 8.17
C CYS A 197 -3.16 -10.03 9.66
N GLN A 198 -4.12 -9.83 10.56
CA GLN A 198 -3.87 -9.63 12.00
C GLN A 198 -3.06 -10.77 12.64
N SER A 199 -3.45 -12.03 12.39
CA SER A 199 -2.77 -13.19 12.95
C SER A 199 -1.31 -13.31 12.47
N ILE A 200 -1.04 -12.95 11.22
CA ILE A 200 0.31 -12.94 10.62
C ILE A 200 1.15 -11.83 11.25
N ILE A 201 0.57 -10.63 11.41
CA ILE A 201 1.22 -9.47 12.03
C ILE A 201 1.58 -9.77 13.49
N GLU A 202 0.66 -10.33 14.27
CA GLU A 202 0.91 -10.72 15.65
C GLU A 202 2.02 -11.77 15.77
N LYS A 203 2.02 -12.78 14.88
CA LYS A 203 3.08 -13.79 14.81
C LYS A 203 4.43 -13.15 14.50
N ASN A 204 4.49 -12.22 13.54
CA ASN A 204 5.71 -11.51 13.16
C ASN A 204 6.24 -10.62 14.30
N LEU A 205 5.35 -9.95 15.02
CA LEU A 205 5.70 -9.12 16.17
C LEU A 205 6.35 -9.96 17.27
N ARG A 206 5.76 -11.12 17.62
CA ARG A 206 6.35 -12.05 18.60
C ARG A 206 7.74 -12.51 18.18
N PHE A 207 7.94 -12.80 16.88
CA PHE A 207 9.26 -13.17 16.36
C PHE A 207 10.28 -12.02 16.45
N SER A 208 9.86 -10.78 16.19
CA SER A 208 10.72 -9.61 16.23
C SER A 208 11.10 -9.16 17.65
N LEU A 209 10.35 -9.55 18.68
CA LEU A 209 10.76 -9.33 20.08
C LEU A 209 12.00 -10.15 20.44
N HIS A 210 12.18 -11.30 19.78
CA HIS A 210 13.33 -12.17 19.98
C HIS A 210 14.51 -11.86 19.04
N ASN A 211 14.25 -11.18 17.91
CA ASN A 211 15.24 -10.84 16.90
C ASN A 211 15.08 -9.39 16.46
N ALA A 212 16.13 -8.57 16.57
CA ALA A 212 16.10 -7.18 16.09
C ALA A 212 15.85 -7.13 14.57
N VAL A 213 14.61 -6.86 14.17
CA VAL A 213 14.24 -6.61 12.77
C VAL A 213 14.48 -5.13 12.48
N GLN A 214 15.39 -4.86 11.55
CA GLN A 214 15.60 -3.51 11.06
C GLN A 214 14.61 -3.22 9.93
N TYR A 215 13.76 -2.23 10.13
CA TYR A 215 12.87 -1.72 9.08
C TYR A 215 13.61 -0.70 8.23
N ASP A 216 13.35 -0.73 6.93
CA ASP A 216 13.80 0.31 6.00
C ASP A 216 12.75 1.43 6.04
N GLU A 217 12.95 2.42 6.89
CA GLU A 217 11.98 3.52 7.13
C GLU A 217 11.95 4.56 6.00
N TRP A 218 12.69 4.35 4.90
CA TRP A 218 12.85 5.36 3.88
C TRP A 218 11.81 5.24 2.77
N PHE A 219 10.83 6.16 2.76
CA PHE A 219 9.95 6.41 1.62
C PHE A 219 10.33 7.72 0.91
N PRO A 220 10.72 7.69 -0.38
CA PRO A 220 11.30 8.85 -1.06
C PRO A 220 10.35 10.04 -1.24
N TYR A 221 9.04 9.87 -1.07
CA TYR A 221 8.05 10.93 -1.29
C TYR A 221 7.17 11.19 -0.07
N ASP A 222 7.71 10.92 1.11
CA ASP A 222 7.14 11.38 2.38
C ASP A 222 6.98 12.90 2.42
N PRO A 223 6.15 13.43 3.34
CA PRO A 223 5.85 14.85 3.35
C PRO A 223 7.09 15.76 3.25
N TYR A 224 7.15 16.57 2.18
CA TYR A 224 8.11 17.63 1.94
C TYR A 224 7.93 18.81 2.91
N THR A 225 8.89 19.00 3.82
CA THR A 225 8.79 19.97 4.92
C THR A 225 9.49 21.31 4.67
N LEU A 226 10.16 21.50 3.52
CA LEU A 226 10.88 22.77 3.28
C LEU A 226 9.88 23.93 3.05
N PRO A 227 9.98 25.04 3.81
CA PRO A 227 8.92 26.04 3.90
C PRO A 227 8.71 26.85 2.62
N ILE A 228 9.76 27.09 1.84
CA ILE A 228 9.71 27.91 0.62
C ILE A 228 9.32 27.07 -0.59
N SER A 229 10.08 26.01 -0.86
CA SER A 229 9.83 25.11 -2.00
C SER A 229 8.60 24.24 -1.80
N GLY A 230 8.21 23.96 -0.55
CA GLY A 230 7.02 23.17 -0.22
C GLY A 230 5.76 23.79 -0.79
N LYS A 231 5.63 25.12 -0.74
CA LYS A 231 4.51 25.86 -1.35
C LYS A 231 4.32 25.59 -2.84
N LYS A 232 5.40 25.25 -3.56
CA LYS A 232 5.38 24.92 -4.99
C LYS A 232 5.16 23.44 -5.27
N ILE A 233 5.65 22.57 -4.38
CA ILE A 233 5.61 21.12 -4.55
C ILE A 233 4.29 20.52 -4.05
N TRP A 234 3.73 21.02 -2.94
CA TRP A 234 2.48 20.53 -2.33
C TRP A 234 1.32 20.38 -3.31
N PRO A 235 1.03 21.36 -4.18
CA PRO A 235 -0.06 21.23 -5.15
C PRO A 235 0.09 20.08 -6.16
N LEU A 236 1.30 19.51 -6.26
CA LEU A 236 1.62 18.38 -7.15
C LEU A 236 1.61 17.04 -6.41
N CYS A 237 1.48 17.06 -5.08
CA CYS A 237 1.48 15.89 -4.21
C CYS A 237 0.06 15.57 -3.71
N VAL A 238 -0.32 14.30 -3.78
CA VAL A 238 -1.52 13.76 -3.14
C VAL A 238 -1.23 13.64 -1.66
N GLU A 239 -1.94 14.38 -0.81
CA GLU A 239 -1.81 14.27 0.64
C GLU A 239 -2.49 13.00 1.16
N TYR A 240 -1.85 12.33 2.11
CA TYR A 240 -2.51 11.22 2.80
C TYR A 240 -3.54 11.82 3.75
N LYS A 241 -4.80 11.43 3.59
CA LYS A 241 -5.77 11.67 4.64
C LYS A 241 -5.34 10.84 5.84
N ASP A 242 -5.30 11.41 7.04
CA ASP A 242 -5.15 10.65 8.27
C ASP A 242 -6.36 9.73 8.43
N TRP A 243 -6.28 8.52 7.89
CA TRP A 243 -7.31 7.49 8.04
C TRP A 243 -7.07 6.68 9.32
N LEU A 244 -5.92 6.81 9.98
CA LEU A 244 -5.61 6.21 11.28
C LEU A 244 -6.42 6.83 12.44
N THR A 245 -6.91 8.07 12.29
CA THR A 245 -7.69 8.76 13.33
C THR A 245 -9.19 8.45 13.26
N LYS A 246 -9.68 7.89 12.15
CA LYS A 246 -11.05 7.38 12.07
C LYS A 246 -11.00 5.89 12.38
N GLY A 247 -11.37 5.56 13.62
CA GLY A 247 -11.42 4.19 14.09
C GLY A 247 -12.15 3.25 13.12
N ASP A 248 -11.77 1.98 13.18
CA ASP A 248 -12.31 0.86 12.41
C ASP A 248 -13.84 0.79 12.48
N ASP A 249 -14.51 1.46 11.55
CA ASP A 249 -15.96 1.38 11.45
C ASP A 249 -16.31 0.40 10.34
N GLU A 250 -16.44 -0.90 10.69
CA GLU A 250 -16.92 -1.98 9.80
C GLU A 250 -18.25 -1.64 9.11
N THR A 251 -18.97 -0.65 9.64
CA THR A 251 -20.21 -0.09 9.10
C THR A 251 -20.02 0.55 7.72
N GLN A 252 -18.86 1.14 7.41
CA GLN A 252 -18.61 1.80 6.12
C GLN A 252 -18.66 0.79 4.96
N PHE A 253 -18.09 -0.39 5.15
CA PHE A 253 -18.17 -1.46 4.15
C PHE A 253 -19.56 -2.07 4.04
N LYS A 254 -20.26 -2.32 5.16
CA LYS A 254 -21.66 -2.78 5.11
C LYS A 254 -22.57 -1.77 4.41
N SER A 255 -22.27 -0.47 4.50
CA SER A 255 -23.00 0.57 3.77
C SER A 255 -22.63 0.61 2.28
N LEU A 256 -21.35 0.39 1.95
CA LEU A 256 -20.86 0.42 0.57
C LEU A 256 -21.32 -0.82 -0.21
N LYS A 257 -21.23 -2.01 0.40
CA LYS A 257 -21.73 -3.27 -0.15
C LYS A 257 -23.26 -3.24 -0.37
N ARG A 258 -24.04 -2.73 0.61
CA ARG A 258 -25.49 -2.52 0.42
C ARG A 258 -25.82 -1.54 -0.72
N LYS A 259 -24.96 -0.56 -0.98
CA LYS A 259 -25.11 0.33 -2.14
C LYS A 259 -24.83 -0.37 -3.47
N PHE A 260 -23.87 -1.29 -3.51
CA PHE A 260 -23.53 -2.03 -4.74
C PHE A 260 -24.41 -3.24 -5.01
N ASP A 261 -24.98 -3.85 -3.96
CA ASP A 261 -25.90 -4.98 -4.09
C ASP A 261 -27.37 -4.51 -4.27
N GLY A 262 -27.66 -3.23 -4.05
CA GLY A 262 -29.01 -2.67 -4.10
C GLY A 262 -29.53 -2.25 -5.47
N GLU A 263 -28.79 -2.48 -6.55
CA GLU A 263 -29.22 -2.12 -7.92
C GLU A 263 -29.80 -3.31 -8.72
N ASP A 264 -29.70 -4.55 -8.21
CA ASP A 264 -30.10 -5.77 -8.95
C ASP A 264 -31.32 -6.52 -8.37
N ASP A 265 -31.86 -6.13 -7.20
CA ASP A 265 -32.91 -6.88 -6.48
C ASP A 265 -34.30 -6.21 -6.49
N ASP A 266 -34.68 -5.56 -7.60
CA ASP A 266 -36.03 -5.00 -7.80
C ASP A 266 -36.94 -5.96 -8.57
N PHE A 267 -36.96 -7.24 -8.17
CA PHE A 267 -38.00 -8.18 -8.61
C PHE A 267 -38.24 -9.25 -7.54
N LEU A 268 -39.18 -8.97 -6.63
CA LEU A 268 -40.24 -9.90 -6.20
C LEU A 268 -41.20 -9.16 -5.24
N GLN A 269 -42.38 -8.82 -5.77
CA GLN A 269 -43.48 -8.20 -5.05
C GLN A 269 -44.17 -9.17 -4.06
N ILE A 270 -44.39 -8.67 -2.85
CA ILE A 270 -45.64 -8.68 -2.05
C ILE A 270 -46.27 -10.04 -1.67
N THR A 271 -46.28 -10.32 -0.36
CA THR A 271 -47.49 -10.79 0.37
C THR A 271 -47.44 -10.31 1.84
N PRO A 272 -48.54 -9.82 2.45
CA PRO A 272 -48.50 -9.24 3.80
C PRO A 272 -49.12 -10.11 4.93
N SER A 273 -48.50 -10.05 6.12
CA SER A 273 -49.05 -10.20 7.50
C SER A 273 -49.45 -11.62 8.01
N PRO A 274 -49.56 -11.88 9.35
CA PRO A 274 -49.84 -10.90 10.42
C PRO A 274 -49.05 -10.94 11.74
N ARG A 275 -49.05 -9.74 12.34
CA ARG A 275 -48.79 -9.28 13.71
C ARG A 275 -49.04 -10.27 14.86
N GLN A 276 -48.15 -10.28 15.85
CA GLN A 276 -48.51 -10.27 17.28
C GLN A 276 -47.60 -9.33 18.08
N ARG A 277 -48.23 -8.61 19.03
CA ARG A 277 -47.71 -7.51 19.86
C ARG A 277 -47.35 -8.03 21.26
N LEU A 278 -46.16 -7.64 21.77
CA LEU A 278 -45.79 -7.18 23.15
C LEU A 278 -46.14 -8.08 24.37
N PRO A 279 -45.65 -7.85 25.63
CA PRO A 279 -44.67 -6.87 26.17
C PRO A 279 -43.64 -7.45 27.20
N SER A 280 -42.88 -6.51 27.78
CA SER A 280 -41.84 -6.53 28.82
C SER A 280 -42.22 -6.87 30.29
N SER A 281 -41.20 -7.31 31.06
CA SER A 281 -40.94 -7.28 32.53
C SER A 281 -40.66 -8.68 33.11
N LEU A 282 -39.68 -8.96 33.99
CA LEU A 282 -39.40 -8.46 35.36
C LEU A 282 -37.91 -8.77 35.70
N SER A 283 -37.09 -7.83 36.18
CA SER A 283 -36.65 -7.59 37.57
C SER A 283 -36.39 -8.80 38.50
N ASN A 284 -35.13 -8.90 38.96
CA ASN A 284 -34.59 -9.36 40.26
C ASN A 284 -35.09 -10.66 40.92
N CYS A 285 -34.14 -11.57 41.21
CA CYS A 285 -34.08 -12.36 42.47
C CYS A 285 -32.63 -12.76 42.79
N ILE A 286 -32.23 -12.55 44.05
CA ILE A 286 -30.93 -12.89 44.67
C ILE A 286 -31.07 -14.19 45.49
N SER A 287 -29.93 -14.90 45.61
CA SER A 287 -29.47 -16.13 46.29
C SER A 287 -30.10 -16.62 47.61
N PRO A 288 -29.78 -17.86 48.04
CA PRO A 288 -28.73 -18.10 49.07
C PRO A 288 -27.86 -19.36 48.74
N GLY A 289 -26.65 -19.65 49.21
CA GLY A 289 -25.87 -19.26 50.39
C GLY A 289 -25.43 -20.54 51.13
N PHE A 290 -24.12 -20.80 51.27
CA PHE A 290 -23.52 -21.52 52.41
C PHE A 290 -22.04 -21.10 52.58
N LYS A 291 -21.79 -20.33 53.64
CA LYS A 291 -20.50 -20.16 54.36
C LYS A 291 -20.38 -21.34 55.34
N SER A 292 -19.32 -21.69 56.05
CA SER A 292 -18.11 -21.06 56.64
C SER A 292 -17.29 -22.27 57.17
N SER A 293 -16.01 -22.24 57.56
CA SER A 293 -15.29 -21.39 58.52
C SER A 293 -13.81 -21.82 58.44
N ASP A 294 -12.82 -20.92 58.42
CA ASP A 294 -12.18 -20.29 59.60
C ASP A 294 -11.84 -21.33 60.69
N THR A 295 -10.66 -21.40 61.30
CA THR A 295 -9.66 -20.42 61.77
C THR A 295 -8.45 -21.29 62.20
N SER A 296 -7.21 -20.83 62.45
CA SER A 296 -6.81 -19.98 63.58
C SER A 296 -5.28 -19.83 63.63
N MET A 297 -4.87 -18.59 63.93
CA MET A 297 -3.82 -18.19 64.87
C MET A 297 -2.40 -18.77 64.71
N MET A 298 -1.45 -17.92 64.33
CA MET A 298 -0.67 -17.06 65.24
C MET A 298 -0.04 -15.91 64.46
#